data_AF-A0A2E9PRG6-F1
#
_entry.id   AF-A0A2E9PRG6-F1
#
_cell.length_a   1.000
_cell.length_b   1.000
_cell.length_c   1.000
_cell.angle_alpha   90.00
_cell.angle_beta   90.00
_cell.angle_gamma   90.00
#
_symmetry.space_group_name_H-M   'P 1'
#
loop_
_entity.id
_entity.type
_entity.pdbx_description
1 polymer ?
#
loop_
_entity_poly.entity_id
_entity_poly.type
_entity_poly.pdbx_seq_one_letter_code
_entity_poly.pdbx_strand_id
1 'polypeptide(L)'
;MITSYVLVALSGVGLLFVGANHYFNFWPTSHITLDLLVSIIFIAAQTLVMFFFVGTGVNIKEYTLSHPEIGDKFYKGVLGIKRKLYPSTMMVTILFMTAVILDGAFYLGKVSEWWFYIFYVFTLYYYIKATLTQHKAFIGSTNIVLAMTGVVRK
;
A
#
# COMPACT_ATOMS: atom_id res chain seq x y z
N MET A 1 -9.90 -1.22 -8.50
CA MET A 1 -9.62 -2.43 -7.70
C MET A 1 -8.62 -3.36 -8.39
N ILE A 2 -8.90 -3.92 -9.58
CA ILE A 2 -7.98 -4.85 -10.28
C ILE A 2 -6.61 -4.21 -10.54
N THR A 3 -6.58 -2.99 -11.08
CA THR A 3 -5.34 -2.24 -11.31
C THR A 3 -4.52 -2.04 -10.03
N SER A 4 -5.19 -1.77 -8.90
CA SER A 4 -4.54 -1.64 -7.59
C SER A 4 -3.91 -2.96 -7.14
N TYR A 5 -4.58 -4.10 -7.35
CA TYR A 5 -4.00 -5.41 -7.05
C TYR A 5 -2.78 -5.73 -7.92
N VAL A 6 -2.85 -5.43 -9.22
CA VAL A 6 -1.73 -5.65 -10.14
C VAL A 6 -0.52 -4.82 -9.70
N LEU A 7 -0.72 -3.53 -9.40
CA LEU A 7 0.37 -2.66 -8.96
C LEU A 7 0.92 -3.03 -7.58
N VAL A 8 0.05 -3.44 -6.64
CA VAL A 8 0.52 -3.97 -5.35
C VAL A 8 1.38 -5.21 -5.60
N ALA A 9 0.93 -6.19 -6.38
CA ALA A 9 1.72 -7.38 -6.71
C ALA A 9 3.06 -7.02 -7.37
N LEU A 10 3.07 -6.11 -8.34
CA LEU A 10 4.29 -5.62 -9.00
C LEU A 10 5.24 -4.96 -7.99
N SER A 11 4.74 -4.13 -7.07
CA SER A 11 5.56 -3.52 -6.02
C SER A 11 6.12 -4.55 -5.04
N GLY A 12 5.41 -5.65 -4.79
CA GLY A 12 5.90 -6.77 -3.97
C GLY A 12 7.02 -7.52 -4.65
N VAL A 13 6.89 -7.79 -5.95
CA VAL A 13 7.97 -8.34 -6.77
C VAL A 13 9.18 -7.40 -6.76
N GLY A 14 8.97 -6.10 -6.93
CA GLY A 14 10.03 -5.09 -6.83
C GLY A 14 10.75 -5.11 -5.47
N LEU A 15 10.02 -5.20 -4.36
CA LEU A 15 10.59 -5.33 -3.01
C LEU A 15 11.50 -6.56 -2.88
N LEU A 16 11.15 -7.67 -3.51
CA LEU A 16 12.01 -8.86 -3.55
C LEU A 16 13.26 -8.61 -4.39
N PHE A 17 13.15 -7.89 -5.51
CA PHE A 17 14.30 -7.50 -6.32
C PHE A 17 15.28 -6.60 -5.56
N VAL A 18 14.82 -5.63 -4.78
CA VAL A 18 15.70 -4.80 -3.93
C VAL A 18 16.50 -5.67 -2.96
N GLY A 19 15.83 -6.57 -2.22
CA GLY A 19 16.53 -7.48 -1.33
C GLY A 19 17.50 -8.40 -2.05
N ALA A 20 17.08 -9.01 -3.17
CA ALA A 20 17.95 -9.87 -3.95
C ALA A 20 19.18 -9.13 -4.50
N ASN A 21 18.99 -7.88 -4.94
CA ASN A 21 20.08 -7.04 -5.43
C ASN A 21 21.06 -6.71 -4.31
N HIS A 22 20.58 -6.40 -3.10
CA HIS A 22 21.42 -6.19 -1.91
C HIS A 22 22.26 -7.43 -1.56
N TYR A 23 21.63 -8.61 -1.41
CA TYR A 23 22.34 -9.81 -0.95
C TYR A 23 23.24 -10.46 -2.00
N PHE A 24 22.83 -10.45 -3.28
CA PHE A 24 23.52 -11.21 -4.33
C PHE A 24 24.28 -10.32 -5.31
N ASN A 25 24.20 -8.98 -5.18
CA ASN A 25 24.77 -8.02 -6.12
C ASN A 25 24.40 -8.36 -7.58
N PHE A 26 23.11 -8.64 -7.82
CA PHE A 26 22.62 -9.08 -9.13
C PHE A 26 22.82 -8.00 -10.21
N TRP A 27 22.83 -6.71 -9.82
CA TRP A 27 23.05 -5.58 -10.73
C TRP A 27 24.04 -4.54 -10.17
N PRO A 28 25.35 -4.85 -10.08
CA PRO A 28 26.33 -4.02 -9.37
C PRO A 28 26.50 -2.63 -9.99
N THR A 29 26.50 -2.55 -11.32
CA THR A 29 26.72 -1.30 -12.07
C THR A 29 25.56 -0.32 -11.99
N SER A 30 24.38 -0.74 -11.54
CA SER A 30 23.18 0.10 -11.47
C SER A 30 22.35 -0.19 -10.22
N HIS A 31 23.02 -0.54 -9.13
CA HIS A 31 22.40 -0.94 -7.86
C HIS A 31 21.38 0.10 -7.39
N ILE A 32 21.85 1.34 -7.22
CA ILE A 32 21.01 2.48 -6.80
C ILE A 32 19.88 2.75 -7.81
N THR A 33 20.13 2.60 -9.11
CA THR A 33 19.13 2.89 -10.15
C THR A 33 17.96 1.91 -10.09
N LEU A 34 18.23 0.62 -9.83
CA LEU A 34 17.20 -0.38 -9.64
C LEU A 34 16.32 -0.04 -8.43
N ASP A 35 16.92 0.30 -7.30
CA ASP A 35 16.18 0.61 -6.08
C ASP A 35 15.30 1.85 -6.24
N LEU A 36 15.79 2.87 -6.96
CA LEU A 36 15.01 4.06 -7.31
C LEU A 36 13.83 3.72 -8.24
N LEU A 37 14.05 2.88 -9.26
CA LEU A 37 12.98 2.45 -10.16
C LEU A 37 11.89 1.69 -9.40
N VAL A 38 12.29 0.73 -8.56
CA VAL A 38 11.36 -0.02 -7.70
C VAL A 38 10.62 0.93 -6.77
N SER A 39 11.30 1.95 -6.23
CA SER A 39 10.68 2.93 -5.34
C SER A 39 9.58 3.74 -6.00
N ILE A 40 9.77 4.15 -7.25
CA ILE A 40 8.74 4.85 -8.02
C ILE A 40 7.52 3.95 -8.19
N ILE A 41 7.71 2.70 -8.59
CA ILE A 41 6.62 1.72 -8.77
C ILE A 41 5.91 1.47 -7.43
N PHE A 42 6.67 1.34 -6.35
CA PHE A 42 6.15 1.09 -5.01
C PHE A 42 5.28 2.25 -4.52
N ILE A 43 5.79 3.48 -4.56
CA ILE A 43 5.04 4.67 -4.16
C ILE A 43 3.80 4.84 -5.05
N ALA A 44 3.92 4.62 -6.36
CA ALA A 44 2.79 4.70 -7.28
C ALA A 44 1.70 3.68 -6.92
N ALA A 45 2.08 2.44 -6.57
CA ALA A 45 1.14 1.41 -6.13
C ALA A 45 0.41 1.82 -4.84
N GLN A 46 1.14 2.25 -3.80
CA GLN A 46 0.52 2.66 -2.53
C GLN A 46 -0.36 3.91 -2.70
N THR A 47 0.07 4.86 -3.54
CA THR A 47 -0.70 6.07 -3.87
C THR A 47 -1.99 5.73 -4.62
N LEU A 48 -1.94 4.82 -5.59
CA LEU A 48 -3.12 4.37 -6.32
C LEU A 48 -4.13 3.70 -5.37
N VAL A 49 -3.65 2.86 -4.44
CA VAL A 49 -4.51 2.26 -3.40
C VAL A 49 -5.17 3.37 -2.59
N MET A 50 -4.41 4.34 -2.07
CA MET A 50 -4.98 5.44 -1.29
C MET A 50 -6.04 6.23 -2.10
N PHE A 51 -5.75 6.59 -3.35
CA PHE A 51 -6.69 7.32 -4.20
C PHE A 51 -7.97 6.55 -4.49
N PHE A 52 -7.90 5.22 -4.67
CA PHE A 52 -9.09 4.40 -4.82
C PHE A 52 -10.06 4.57 -3.65
N PHE A 53 -9.55 4.58 -2.41
CA PHE A 53 -10.38 4.75 -1.21
C PHE A 53 -10.78 6.20 -0.95
N VAL A 54 -9.96 7.17 -1.38
CA VAL A 54 -10.38 8.58 -1.41
C VAL A 54 -11.61 8.73 -2.30
N GLY A 55 -11.52 8.33 -3.58
CA GLY A 55 -12.60 8.44 -4.56
C GLY A 55 -13.86 7.68 -4.13
N THR A 56 -13.71 6.40 -3.74
CA THR A 56 -14.86 5.61 -3.28
C THR A 56 -15.51 6.23 -2.04
N GLY A 57 -14.71 6.79 -1.13
CA GLY A 57 -15.26 7.43 0.06
C GLY A 57 -15.97 8.76 -0.19
N VAL A 58 -15.60 9.51 -1.23
CA VAL A 58 -16.34 10.70 -1.68
C VAL A 58 -17.69 10.27 -2.23
N ASN A 59 -17.72 9.29 -3.15
CA ASN A 59 -18.96 8.77 -3.73
C ASN A 59 -19.94 8.27 -2.65
N ILE A 60 -19.43 7.56 -1.65
CA ILE A 60 -20.26 7.05 -0.53
C ILE A 60 -20.81 8.19 0.33
N LYS A 61 -20.01 9.23 0.57
CA LYS A 61 -20.45 10.41 1.31
C LYS A 61 -21.57 11.13 0.55
N GLU A 62 -21.40 11.37 -0.74
CA GLU A 62 -22.40 12.02 -1.59
C GLU A 62 -23.70 11.22 -1.64
N TYR A 63 -23.61 9.89 -1.79
CA TYR A 63 -24.77 9.00 -1.72
C TYR A 63 -25.51 9.08 -0.38
N THR A 64 -24.77 9.13 0.74
CA THR A 64 -25.37 9.22 2.08
C THR A 64 -26.08 10.57 2.28
N LEU A 65 -25.53 11.66 1.73
CA LEU A 65 -26.14 12.99 1.81
C LEU A 65 -27.41 13.11 0.96
N SER A 66 -27.49 12.38 -0.15
CA SER A 66 -28.69 12.37 -1.02
C SER A 66 -29.81 11.43 -0.51
N HIS A 67 -29.52 10.58 0.48
CA HIS A 67 -30.47 9.61 1.05
C HIS A 67 -30.52 9.71 2.58
N PRO A 68 -31.11 10.80 3.15
CA PRO A 68 -31.14 11.05 4.59
C PRO A 68 -31.80 9.93 5.41
N GLU A 69 -32.72 9.19 4.81
CA GLU A 69 -33.46 8.07 5.42
C GLU A 69 -32.57 6.88 5.82
N ILE A 70 -31.39 6.75 5.20
CA ILE A 70 -30.42 5.69 5.49
C ILE A 70 -29.53 6.08 6.68
N GLY A 71 -29.41 7.38 6.96
CA GLY A 71 -28.51 7.96 7.96
C GLY A 71 -27.03 7.68 7.70
N ASP A 72 -26.18 7.98 8.69
CA ASP A 72 -24.72 7.97 8.53
C ASP A 72 -24.06 6.58 8.49
N LYS A 73 -24.83 5.49 8.31
CA LYS A 73 -24.33 4.12 8.44
C LYS A 73 -23.19 3.83 7.46
N PHE A 74 -23.37 4.17 6.19
CA PHE A 74 -22.37 3.91 5.15
C PHE A 74 -21.15 4.82 5.28
N TYR A 75 -21.38 6.10 5.61
CA TYR A 75 -20.29 7.05 5.84
C TYR A 75 -19.40 6.64 7.02
N LYS A 76 -19.99 6.23 8.16
CA LYS A 76 -19.24 5.69 9.30
C LYS A 76 -18.47 4.42 8.95
N GLY A 77 -19.06 3.55 8.12
CA GLY A 77 -18.39 2.35 7.60
C GLY A 77 -17.12 2.67 6.82
N VAL A 78 -17.19 3.61 5.88
CA VAL A 78 -16.02 4.06 5.09
C VAL A 78 -14.96 4.71 5.96
N LEU A 79 -15.36 5.53 6.94
CA LEU A 79 -14.41 6.12 7.88
C LEU A 79 -13.67 5.04 8.69
N GLY A 80 -14.37 4.00 9.12
CA GLY A 80 -13.77 2.84 9.79
C GLY A 80 -12.76 2.10 8.91
N ILE A 81 -13.05 1.94 7.62
CA ILE A 81 -12.13 1.32 6.65
C ILE A 81 -10.87 2.20 6.48
N LYS A 82 -11.03 3.50 6.21
CA LYS A 82 -9.92 4.44 6.00
C LYS A 82 -8.98 4.49 7.22
N ARG A 83 -9.53 4.51 8.43
CA ARG A 83 -8.75 4.52 9.68
C ARG A 83 -7.84 3.31 9.86
N LYS A 84 -8.21 2.14 9.34
CA LYS A 84 -7.36 0.93 9.38
C LYS A 84 -6.37 0.90 8.22
N LEU A 85 -6.84 1.28 7.03
CA LEU A 85 -6.09 1.22 5.80
C LEU A 85 -4.91 2.21 5.75
N TYR A 86 -5.16 3.48 6.05
CA TYR A 86 -4.19 4.55 5.80
C TYR A 86 -2.94 4.42 6.69
N PRO A 87 -3.05 4.19 8.01
CA PRO A 87 -1.86 4.01 8.84
C PRO A 87 -1.02 2.82 8.39
N SER A 88 -1.65 1.71 8.01
CA SER A 88 -0.93 0.53 7.54
C SER A 88 -0.21 0.76 6.21
N THR A 89 -0.85 1.47 5.29
CA THR A 89 -0.29 1.79 3.96
C THR A 89 0.83 2.83 4.05
N MET A 90 0.69 3.80 4.95
CA MET A 90 1.71 4.81 5.20
C MET A 90 2.94 4.20 5.88
N MET A 91 2.74 3.32 6.88
CA MET A 91 3.83 2.66 7.58
C MET A 91 4.71 1.83 6.64
N VAL A 92 4.10 1.00 5.77
CA VAL A 92 4.90 0.22 4.81
C VAL A 92 5.65 1.12 3.83
N THR A 93 5.04 2.24 3.40
CA THR A 93 5.71 3.21 2.51
C THR A 93 6.93 3.82 3.19
N ILE A 94 6.81 4.26 4.44
CA ILE A 94 7.93 4.84 5.19
C ILE A 94 9.04 3.82 5.38
N LEU A 95 8.71 2.61 5.84
CA LEU A 95 9.68 1.54 6.05
C LEU A 95 10.42 1.19 4.76
N PHE A 96 9.70 1.06 3.66
CA PHE A 96 10.27 0.78 2.35
C PHE A 96 11.24 1.90 1.90
N MET A 97 10.82 3.16 2.01
CA MET A 97 11.67 4.29 1.65
C MET A 97 12.92 4.37 2.53
N THR A 98 12.79 4.11 3.83
CA THR A 98 13.92 4.04 4.74
C THR A 98 14.87 2.91 4.35
N ALA A 99 14.36 1.72 4.01
CA ALA A 99 15.19 0.60 3.57
C ALA A 99 15.99 0.96 2.31
N VAL A 100 15.36 1.53 1.28
CA VAL A 100 16.04 1.93 0.04
C VAL A 100 17.10 3.01 0.27
N ILE A 101 16.81 4.01 1.11
CA ILE A 101 17.79 5.06 1.44
C ILE A 101 18.99 4.47 2.18
N LEU A 102 18.76 3.56 3.13
CA LEU A 102 19.82 2.88 3.87
C LEU A 102 20.65 1.98 2.96
N ASP A 103 20.02 1.33 1.99
CA ASP A 103 20.69 0.49 0.99
C ASP A 103 21.68 1.32 0.16
N GLY A 104 21.20 2.41 -0.44
CA GLY A 104 22.04 3.32 -1.20
C GLY A 104 23.16 3.94 -0.34
N ALA A 105 22.88 4.28 0.92
CA ALA A 105 23.89 4.81 1.84
C ALA A 105 24.96 3.78 2.23
N PHE A 106 24.58 2.51 2.37
CA PHE A 106 25.51 1.39 2.56
C PHE A 106 26.40 1.20 1.33
N TYR A 107 25.81 1.20 0.13
CA TYR A 107 26.56 1.07 -1.13
C TYR A 107 27.60 2.20 -1.32
N LEU A 108 27.31 3.40 -0.79
CA LEU A 108 28.24 4.54 -0.76
C LEU A 108 29.27 4.48 0.40
N GLY A 109 29.26 3.42 1.21
CA GLY A 109 30.17 3.23 2.35
C GLY A 109 29.91 4.19 3.52
N LYS A 110 28.70 4.75 3.64
CA LYS A 110 28.36 5.75 4.67
C LYS A 110 27.68 5.17 5.90
N VAL A 111 27.04 4.01 5.78
CA VAL A 111 26.22 3.39 6.83
C VAL A 111 26.53 1.89 6.92
N SER A 112 26.34 1.30 8.10
CA SER A 112 26.45 -0.14 8.30
C SER A 112 25.31 -0.91 7.64
N GLU A 113 25.65 -2.04 7.03
CA GLU A 113 24.72 -2.98 6.37
C GLU A 113 23.57 -3.46 7.27
N TRP A 114 23.84 -3.60 8.58
CA TRP A 114 22.86 -4.09 9.55
C TRP A 114 21.57 -3.26 9.59
N TRP A 115 21.67 -1.94 9.33
CA TRP A 115 20.50 -1.09 9.27
C TRP A 115 19.56 -1.46 8.13
N PHE A 116 20.12 -1.81 6.96
CA PHE A 116 19.32 -2.30 5.85
C PHE A 116 18.57 -3.58 6.23
N TYR A 117 19.26 -4.58 6.81
CA TYR A 117 18.63 -5.85 7.19
C TYR A 117 17.45 -5.68 8.13
N ILE A 118 17.59 -4.86 9.16
CA ILE A 118 16.52 -4.59 10.12
C ILE A 118 15.31 -3.98 9.41
N PHE A 119 15.52 -2.89 8.66
CA PHE A 119 14.42 -2.19 7.98
C PHE A 119 13.81 -3.01 6.85
N TYR A 120 14.60 -3.81 6.14
CA TYR A 120 14.13 -4.67 5.08
C TYR A 120 13.20 -5.78 5.61
N VAL A 121 13.59 -6.46 6.69
CA VAL A 121 12.74 -7.48 7.34
C VAL A 121 11.45 -6.86 7.87
N PHE A 122 11.52 -5.68 8.52
CA PHE A 122 10.32 -4.96 8.94
C PHE A 122 9.44 -4.57 7.75
N THR A 123 10.04 -4.14 6.63
CA THR A 123 9.32 -3.78 5.40
C THR A 123 8.57 -4.98 4.85
N LEU A 124 9.20 -6.16 4.75
CA LEU A 124 8.53 -7.39 4.30
C LEU A 124 7.34 -7.75 5.18
N TYR A 125 7.52 -7.73 6.51
CA TYR A 125 6.44 -8.01 7.45
C TYR A 125 5.27 -7.02 7.31
N TYR A 126 5.58 -5.72 7.29
CA TYR A 126 4.55 -4.68 7.15
C TYR A 126 3.91 -4.66 5.77
N TYR A 127 4.63 -5.07 4.73
CA TYR A 127 4.09 -5.21 3.38
C TYR A 127 3.02 -6.29 3.32
N ILE A 128 3.27 -7.47 3.88
CA ILE A 128 2.26 -8.53 3.98
C ILE A 128 1.05 -8.04 4.77
N LYS A 129 1.28 -7.43 5.94
CA LYS A 129 0.23 -6.88 6.79
C LYS A 129 -0.60 -5.79 6.08
N ALA A 130 0.06 -4.90 5.35
CA ALA A 130 -0.59 -3.83 4.59
C ALA A 130 -1.43 -4.41 3.45
N THR A 131 -0.88 -5.33 2.65
CA THR A 131 -1.60 -6.00 1.56
C THR A 131 -2.85 -6.73 2.06
N LEU A 132 -2.77 -7.43 3.19
CA LEU A 132 -3.95 -8.07 3.81
C LEU A 132 -4.99 -7.04 4.29
N THR A 133 -4.53 -5.92 4.84
CA THR A 133 -5.42 -4.82 5.27
C THR A 133 -6.08 -4.14 4.08
N GLN A 134 -5.34 -3.92 3.00
CA GLN A 134 -5.83 -3.40 1.72
C GLN A 134 -6.88 -4.32 1.12
N HIS A 135 -6.63 -5.63 1.08
CA HIS A 135 -7.59 -6.62 0.60
C HIS A 135 -8.91 -6.59 1.40
N LYS A 136 -8.82 -6.61 2.74
CA LYS A 136 -10.00 -6.48 3.63
C LYS A 136 -10.75 -5.16 3.41
N ALA A 137 -10.02 -4.07 3.20
CA ALA A 137 -10.60 -2.77 2.90
C ALA A 137 -11.33 -2.77 1.55
N PHE A 138 -10.77 -3.40 0.51
CA PHE A 138 -11.41 -3.51 -0.80
C PHE A 138 -12.74 -4.26 -0.68
N ILE A 139 -12.75 -5.42 -0.02
CA ILE A 139 -13.98 -6.19 0.23
C ILE A 139 -14.99 -5.35 1.02
N GLY A 140 -14.55 -4.72 2.11
CA GLY A 140 -15.43 -3.88 2.93
C GLY A 140 -16.05 -2.73 2.14
N SER A 141 -15.27 -2.09 1.27
CA SER A 141 -15.74 -1.00 0.41
C SER A 141 -16.73 -1.49 -0.64
N THR A 142 -16.47 -2.64 -1.26
CA THR A 142 -17.41 -3.26 -2.21
C THR A 142 -18.72 -3.64 -1.53
N ASN A 143 -18.67 -4.20 -0.31
CA ASN A 143 -19.88 -4.56 0.43
C ASN A 143 -20.74 -3.33 0.77
N ILE A 144 -20.12 -2.20 1.10
CA ILE A 144 -20.85 -0.94 1.31
C ILE A 144 -21.53 -0.49 0.01
N VAL A 145 -20.80 -0.51 -1.12
CA VAL A 145 -21.36 -0.12 -2.42
C VAL A 145 -22.50 -1.06 -2.85
N LEU A 146 -22.38 -2.37 -2.64
CA LEU A 146 -23.44 -3.33 -2.94
C LEU A 146 -24.68 -3.15 -2.04
N ALA A 147 -24.47 -2.77 -0.78
CA ALA A 147 -25.56 -2.44 0.13
C ALA A 147 -26.29 -1.16 -0.29
N MET A 148 -25.62 -0.21 -0.95
CA MET A 148 -26.25 1.00 -1.51
C MET A 148 -27.15 0.68 -2.69
N THR A 149 -26.77 -0.26 -3.55
CA THR A 149 -27.56 -0.63 -4.74
C THR A 149 -28.76 -1.52 -4.42
N GLY A 150 -29.02 -1.83 -3.14
CA GLY A 150 -30.13 -2.69 -2.73
C GLY A 150 -29.92 -4.18 -3.07
N VAL A 151 -28.73 -4.57 -3.54
CA VAL A 151 -28.40 -5.97 -3.91
C VAL A 151 -28.02 -6.79 -2.67
N VAL A 152 -28.68 -6.55 -1.53
CA VAL A 152 -28.58 -7.43 -0.37
C VAL A 152 -29.41 -8.67 -0.69
N ARG A 153 -28.73 -9.73 -1.15
CA ARG A 153 -29.29 -11.08 -1.17
C ARG A 153 -29.79 -11.41 0.25
N LYS A 154 -31.05 -11.86 0.33
CA LYS A 154 -31.54 -12.69 1.42
C LYS A 154 -30.56 -13.84 1.72
#